data_AF-A0A959L128-F1
#
_entry.id   AF-A0A959L128-F1
#
_cell.length_a   1.000
_cell.length_b   1.000
_cell.length_c   1.000
_cell.angle_alpha   90.00
_cell.angle_beta   90.00
_cell.angle_gamma   90.00
#
_symmetry.space_group_name_H-M   'P 1'
#
loop_
_entity.id
_entity.type
_entity.pdbx_description
1 polymer ?
#
loop_
_entity_poly.entity_id
_entity_poly.type
_entity_poly.pdbx_seq_one_letter_code
_entity_poly.pdbx_strand_id
1 'polypeptide(L)' 'PGDFVHTFGDVHLYSNHVDQAREQLSRSPRRLPQMKINPERKNIFDFKYEDFTLTDYDPHPHIKATVAV' A
#
# COMPACT_ATOMS: atom_id res chain seq x y z
N PRO A 1 -7.20 -16.02 6.53
CA PRO A 1 -7.13 -15.08 5.39
C PRO A 1 -7.45 -15.80 4.08
N GLY A 2 -7.98 -15.09 3.10
CA GLY A 2 -8.28 -15.59 1.75
C GLY A 2 -7.75 -14.64 0.68
N ASP A 3 -8.36 -14.64 -0.50
CA ASP A 3 -7.93 -13.78 -1.60
C ASP A 3 -8.57 -12.38 -1.52
N PHE A 4 -7.77 -11.37 -1.86
CA PHE A 4 -8.26 -10.02 -2.12
C PHE A 4 -8.30 -9.80 -3.63
N VAL A 5 -9.51 -9.58 -4.18
CA VAL A 5 -9.72 -9.34 -5.60
C VAL A 5 -10.07 -7.87 -5.81
N HIS A 6 -9.25 -7.16 -6.60
CA HIS A 6 -9.47 -5.76 -6.94
C HIS A 6 -9.79 -5.63 -8.44
N THR A 7 -10.98 -5.09 -8.74
CA THR A 7 -11.43 -4.81 -10.11
C THR A 7 -11.46 -3.30 -10.34
N PHE A 8 -10.94 -2.84 -11.47
CA PHE A 8 -10.97 -1.43 -11.86
C PHE A 8 -12.13 -1.13 -12.82
N GLY A 9 -12.66 0.10 -12.76
CA GLY A 9 -13.48 0.71 -13.80
C GLY A 9 -12.60 1.52 -14.75
N ASP A 10 -12.53 2.82 -14.55
CA ASP A 10 -11.53 3.69 -15.19
C ASP A 10 -10.22 3.65 -14.38
N VAL A 11 -9.15 3.18 -15.01
CA VAL A 11 -7.79 3.22 -14.45
C VAL A 11 -6.93 4.11 -15.33
N HIS A 12 -6.33 5.13 -14.75
CA HIS A 12 -5.53 6.11 -15.48
C HIS A 12 -4.33 6.58 -14.66
N LEU A 13 -3.40 7.26 -15.36
CA LEU A 13 -2.21 7.86 -14.79
C LEU A 13 -2.23 9.36 -15.07
N TYR A 14 -2.11 10.18 -14.02
CA TYR A 14 -1.99 11.62 -14.21
C TYR A 14 -0.69 11.97 -14.92
N SER A 15 -0.74 12.95 -15.82
CA SER A 15 0.42 13.35 -16.64
C SER A 15 1.60 13.83 -15.79
N ASN A 16 1.34 14.47 -14.65
CA ASN A 16 2.36 14.90 -13.71
C ASN A 16 2.97 13.76 -12.86
N HIS A 17 2.55 12.50 -13.08
CA HIS A 17 3.07 11.30 -12.39
C HIS A 17 3.86 10.36 -13.31
N VAL A 18 4.01 10.67 -14.60
CA VAL A 18 4.62 9.76 -15.58
C VAL A 18 6.07 9.43 -15.23
N ASP A 19 6.86 10.41 -14.80
CA ASP A 19 8.27 10.18 -14.47
C ASP A 19 8.43 9.40 -13.16
N GLN A 20 7.57 9.65 -12.16
CA GLN A 20 7.51 8.87 -10.91
C GLN A 20 7.13 7.41 -11.18
N ALA A 21 6.17 7.16 -12.07
CA ALA A 21 5.79 5.81 -12.47
C ALA A 21 6.95 5.08 -13.17
N ARG A 22 7.69 5.77 -14.05
CA ARG A 22 8.89 5.22 -14.71
C ARG A 22 9.98 4.87 -13.68
N GLU A 23 10.25 5.76 -12.74
CA GLU A 23 11.20 5.48 -11.65
C GLU A 23 10.76 4.25 -10.85
N GLN A 24 9.47 4.16 -10.48
CA GLN A 24 8.95 3.02 -9.73
C GLN A 24 9.08 1.70 -10.51
N LEU A 25 8.78 1.70 -11.81
CA LEU A 25 8.90 0.51 -12.67
C LEU A 25 10.36 0.06 -12.88
N SER A 26 11.33 0.93 -12.66
CA SER A 26 12.75 0.56 -12.72
C SER A 26 13.24 -0.24 -11.51
N ARG A 27 12.45 -0.29 -10.42
CA ARG A 27 12.83 -0.92 -9.15
C ARG A 27 12.43 -2.40 -9.14
N SER A 28 13.36 -3.28 -8.78
CA SER A 28 13.03 -4.69 -8.55
C SER A 28 12.14 -4.84 -7.30
N PRO A 29 11.04 -5.61 -7.36
CA PRO A 29 10.22 -5.90 -6.19
C PRO A 29 11.01 -6.57 -5.07
N ARG A 30 10.73 -6.20 -3.82
CA ARG A 30 11.25 -6.86 -2.62
C ARG A 30 10.18 -7.77 -2.01
N ARG A 31 10.57 -8.58 -1.03
CA ARG A 31 9.64 -9.46 -0.31
C ARG A 31 8.50 -8.63 0.30
N LEU A 32 7.28 -9.17 0.19
CA LEU A 32 6.11 -8.54 0.80
C LEU A 32 6.20 -8.55 2.34
N PRO A 33 5.73 -7.48 3.01
CA PRO A 33 5.65 -7.46 4.46
C PRO A 33 4.55 -8.40 4.97
N GLN A 34 4.42 -8.50 6.29
CA GLN A 34 3.29 -9.17 6.95
C GLN A 34 2.52 -8.18 7.82
N MET A 35 1.20 -8.18 7.69
CA MET A 35 0.31 -7.42 8.58
C MET A 35 -0.21 -8.36 9.67
N LYS A 36 0.06 -8.02 10.93
CA LYS A 36 -0.53 -8.67 12.11
C LYS A 36 -1.59 -7.75 12.69
N ILE A 37 -2.76 -8.29 12.97
CA ILE A 37 -3.90 -7.55 13.51
C ILE A 37 -4.26 -8.16 14.87
N ASN A 38 -4.52 -7.32 15.87
CA ASN A 38 -4.87 -7.74 17.22
C ASN A 38 -6.13 -8.63 17.21
N PRO A 39 -6.04 -9.91 17.59
CA PRO A 39 -7.17 -10.82 17.55
C PRO A 39 -8.20 -10.56 18.66
N GLU A 40 -7.86 -9.78 19.69
CA GLU A 40 -8.74 -9.50 20.82
C GLU A 40 -9.85 -8.49 20.48
N ARG A 41 -9.66 -7.68 19.43
CA ARG A 41 -10.71 -6.77 18.94
C ARG A 41 -11.79 -7.57 18.23
N LYS A 42 -12.99 -7.59 18.80
CA LYS A 42 -14.14 -8.31 18.24
C LYS A 42 -15.16 -7.39 17.55
N ASN A 43 -15.04 -6.08 17.73
CA ASN A 43 -15.86 -5.08 17.05
C ASN A 43 -14.97 -4.24 16.13
N ILE A 44 -15.45 -3.99 14.90
CA ILE A 44 -14.72 -3.21 13.89
C ILE A 44 -14.45 -1.76 14.34
N PHE A 45 -15.29 -1.20 15.20
CA PHE A 45 -15.14 0.17 15.69
C PHE A 45 -14.15 0.31 16.87
N ASP A 46 -13.68 -0.82 17.43
CA ASP A 46 -12.76 -0.80 18.57
C ASP A 46 -11.29 -0.77 18.15
N PHE A 47 -11.01 -0.96 16.86
CA PHE A 47 -9.64 -0.98 16.33
C PHE A 47 -8.99 0.41 16.43
N LYS A 48 -7.75 0.42 16.89
CA LYS A 48 -6.88 1.60 16.94
C LYS A 48 -5.60 1.35 16.14
N TYR A 49 -4.82 2.41 15.93
CA TYR A 49 -3.56 2.30 15.19
C TYR A 49 -2.62 1.23 15.79
N GLU A 50 -2.57 1.12 17.12
CA GLU A 50 -1.69 0.20 17.83
C GLU A 50 -2.10 -1.28 17.68
N ASP A 51 -3.31 -1.56 17.21
CA ASP A 51 -3.79 -2.93 16.97
C ASP A 51 -3.25 -3.53 15.67
N PHE A 52 -2.49 -2.77 14.89
CA PHE A 52 -1.89 -3.19 13.61
C PHE A 52 -0.37 -3.15 13.72
N THR A 53 0.29 -4.26 13.37
CA THR A 53 1.76 -4.33 13.30
C THR A 53 2.17 -4.79 11.92
N LEU A 54 2.90 -3.93 11.22
CA LEU A 54 3.53 -4.25 9.95
C LEU A 54 4.95 -4.74 10.20
N THR A 55 5.24 -6.02 9.93
CA THR A 55 6.58 -6.59 10.08
C THR A 55 7.23 -6.81 8.72
N ASP A 56 8.57 -6.79 8.71
CA ASP A 56 9.39 -7.06 7.52
C ASP A 56 9.13 -6.09 6.36
N TYR A 57 8.76 -4.85 6.68
CA TYR A 57 8.55 -3.80 5.70
C TYR A 57 9.88 -3.13 5.33
N ASP A 58 10.44 -3.54 4.21
CA ASP A 58 11.68 -3.01 3.63
C ASP A 58 11.41 -2.38 2.25
N PRO A 59 10.84 -1.17 2.20
CA PRO A 59 10.51 -0.50 0.94
C PRO A 59 11.74 0.17 0.31
N HIS A 60 11.65 0.41 -1.00
CA HIS A 60 12.52 1.41 -1.65
C HIS A 60 12.18 2.83 -1.15
N PRO A 61 13.10 3.81 -1.30
CA PRO A 61 12.85 5.19 -0.89
C PRO A 61 11.57 5.80 -1.48
N HIS A 62 10.90 6.64 -0.70
CA HIS A 62 9.66 7.31 -1.12
C HIS A 62 9.86 8.12 -2.42
N ILE A 63 8.94 7.96 -3.37
CA ILE A 63 8.85 8.77 -4.60
C ILE A 63 7.75 9.80 -4.40
N LYS A 64 8.08 11.08 -4.47
CA LYS A 64 7.09 12.16 -4.28
C LYS A 64 6.29 12.39 -5.57
N ALA A 65 4.97 12.25 -5.50
CA ALA A 65 4.02 12.58 -6.56
C ALA A 65 2.97 13.56 -6.01
N THR A 66 2.68 14.64 -6.74
CA THR A 66 1.75 15.70 -6.29
C THR A 66 0.31 15.36 -6.69
N VAL A 67 -0.63 15.45 -5.75
CA VAL A 67 -2.06 15.30 -6.08
C VAL A 67 -2.47 16.36 -7.12
N ALA A 68 -3.16 15.92 -8.17
CA ALA A 68 -3.76 16.82 -9.14
C ALA A 68 -4.99 17.51 -8.51
N VAL A 69 -5.13 18.81 -8.74
CA VAL A 69 -6.28 19.62 -8.30
C VAL A 69 -7.32 19.66 -9.41
#